data_AF-A0A5S9Y8E1-F1
#
_entry.id   AF-A0A5S9Y8E1-F1
#
_cell.length_a   1.000
_cell.length_b   1.000
_cell.length_c   1.000
_cell.angle_alpha   90.00
_cell.angle_beta   90.00
_cell.angle_gamma   90.00
#
_symmetry.space_group_name_H-M   'P 1'
#
loop_
_entity.id
_entity.type
_entity.pdbx_description
1 polymer ?
#
loop_
_entity_poly.entity_id
_entity_poly.type
_entity_poly.pdbx_seq_one_letter_code
_entity_poly.pdbx_strand_id
1 'polypeptide(L)'
;MGSRDFISSLPDEVLGKKILSLLPTKLVVSTSVLSKRWRNLFHFVDSFDLEDSTPIRNADSFSDFMKDTVALLSNCPIKRLTLNSHYEKSSVNRWIRSALKRGCLEINLQSQYDHYLDIGIFFRNNTLVKLTLSSYRTFLRGNVPPEGRVFFPALKTLSLGAVVAKPALYNWLISGCPVLEELFILDVGSGDDQPTWTRSVVSASIKRLTIVFHFPHNTYPYEDDVEIKTPNLEFLDYSALLSDGSDVDYLDSLAEARLDLRLWELTNTFDFGEVTNLVSAIRNVKTLHLSSSSLEAFYYRCYTMPVFDKLIHLSIESDKENGWQALPRLLLKSPNLQTLAIKGLLHKVTYRCGNACACTSKPKKRYLYKRYEDDSPTSEVEGRCCLSTCRVKVLEISGYGGSLREVKQMEHFLRKLKYLETVKIGVEEDNDSEHLRTELMTLDIASSKCNIQFI
;
A
#
# COMPACT_ATOMS: atom_id res chain seq x y z
N MET A 1 -57.01 18.66 -21.90
CA MET A 1 -55.85 19.55 -21.69
C MET A 1 -54.79 18.73 -20.97
N GLY A 2 -53.68 18.39 -21.63
CA GLY A 2 -52.62 17.58 -21.02
C GLY A 2 -51.95 18.34 -19.89
N SER A 3 -51.74 17.67 -18.74
CA SER A 3 -51.00 18.19 -17.60
C SER A 3 -49.66 18.79 -18.06
N ARG A 4 -49.41 20.07 -17.77
CA ARG A 4 -48.10 20.69 -18.03
C ARG A 4 -47.03 19.92 -17.25
N ASP A 5 -45.97 19.53 -17.93
CA ASP A 5 -44.80 18.94 -17.29
C ASP A 5 -44.11 20.01 -16.42
N PHE A 6 -44.26 19.85 -15.09
CA PHE A 6 -43.69 20.75 -14.09
C PHE A 6 -42.16 20.78 -14.11
N ILE A 7 -41.52 19.69 -14.54
CA ILE A 7 -40.05 19.64 -14.63
C ILE A 7 -39.60 20.49 -15.82
N SER A 8 -40.27 20.36 -16.97
CA SER A 8 -40.01 21.20 -18.14
C SER A 8 -40.32 22.69 -17.93
N SER A 9 -41.04 23.10 -16.86
CA SER A 9 -41.24 24.52 -16.55
C SER A 9 -40.12 25.16 -15.72
N LEU A 10 -39.14 24.39 -15.23
CA LEU A 10 -38.02 24.91 -14.45
C LEU A 10 -37.02 25.68 -15.35
N PRO A 11 -36.27 26.68 -14.82
CA PRO A 11 -35.20 27.36 -15.56
C PRO A 11 -34.04 26.43 -15.94
N ASP A 12 -33.35 26.75 -17.04
CA ASP A 12 -32.23 25.95 -17.55
C ASP A 12 -31.07 25.87 -16.56
N GLU A 13 -30.80 26.93 -15.80
CA GLU A 13 -29.77 26.90 -14.76
C GLU A 13 -30.12 25.93 -13.64
N VAL A 14 -31.40 25.81 -13.27
CA VAL A 14 -31.85 24.87 -12.24
C VAL A 14 -31.73 23.45 -12.76
N LEU A 15 -32.25 23.18 -13.97
CA LEU A 15 -32.16 21.87 -14.59
C LEU A 15 -30.70 21.44 -14.78
N GLY A 16 -29.85 22.29 -15.34
CA GLY A 16 -28.44 21.99 -15.60
C GLY A 16 -27.56 21.97 -14.36
N LYS A 17 -27.47 23.10 -13.63
CA LYS A 17 -26.50 23.26 -12.54
C LYS A 17 -26.91 22.60 -11.23
N LYS A 18 -28.20 22.34 -11.00
CA LYS A 18 -28.69 21.82 -9.72
C LYS A 18 -29.22 20.40 -9.82
N ILE A 19 -29.79 20.01 -10.96
CA ILE A 19 -30.38 18.66 -11.12
C ILE A 19 -29.42 17.77 -11.91
N LEU A 20 -29.09 18.12 -13.15
CA LEU A 20 -28.25 17.28 -14.01
C LEU A 20 -26.82 17.14 -13.48
N SER A 21 -26.26 18.18 -12.85
CA SER A 21 -24.92 18.11 -12.21
C SER A 21 -24.81 17.08 -11.08
N LEU A 22 -25.94 16.63 -10.51
CA LEU A 22 -25.98 15.61 -9.46
C LEU A 22 -26.10 14.18 -10.02
N LEU A 23 -26.32 14.03 -11.33
CA LEU A 23 -26.54 12.75 -11.97
C LEU A 23 -25.26 12.23 -12.63
N PRO A 24 -25.06 10.89 -12.68
CA PRO A 24 -24.04 10.26 -13.51
C PRO A 24 -24.14 10.69 -14.98
N THR A 25 -23.00 10.91 -15.64
CA THR A 25 -22.93 11.36 -17.05
C THR A 25 -23.82 10.56 -17.98
N LYS A 26 -23.90 9.24 -17.81
CA LYS A 26 -24.75 8.37 -18.65
C LYS A 26 -26.24 8.74 -18.56
N LEU A 27 -26.72 9.08 -17.37
CA LEU A 27 -28.09 9.54 -17.17
C LEU A 27 -28.30 10.96 -17.70
N VAL A 28 -27.30 11.84 -17.54
CA VAL A 28 -27.36 13.18 -18.13
C VAL A 28 -27.48 13.09 -19.66
N VAL A 29 -26.61 12.30 -20.29
CA VAL A 29 -26.60 12.07 -21.74
C VAL A 29 -27.91 11.45 -22.22
N SER A 30 -28.51 10.51 -21.47
CA SER A 30 -29.78 9.88 -21.86
C SER A 30 -30.94 10.87 -21.89
N THR A 31 -30.90 11.96 -21.13
CA THR A 31 -31.93 13.02 -21.20
C THR A 31 -31.94 13.77 -22.55
N SER A 32 -30.90 13.65 -23.37
CA SER A 32 -30.81 14.32 -24.69
C SER A 32 -31.89 13.89 -25.69
N VAL A 33 -32.55 12.76 -25.45
CA VAL A 33 -33.66 12.25 -26.28
C VAL A 33 -35.00 12.92 -25.94
N LEU A 34 -35.11 13.56 -24.77
CA LEU A 34 -36.36 14.17 -24.31
C LEU A 34 -36.77 15.38 -25.16
N SER A 35 -35.82 16.24 -25.51
CA SER A 35 -36.02 17.33 -26.48
C SER A 35 -34.69 18.03 -26.84
N LYS A 36 -34.74 18.93 -27.83
CA LYS A 36 -33.62 19.83 -28.18
C LYS A 36 -33.17 20.71 -26.99
N ARG A 37 -34.09 21.12 -26.12
CA ARG A 37 -33.76 21.94 -24.94
C ARG A 37 -32.89 21.15 -23.96
N TRP A 38 -33.29 19.93 -23.64
CA TRP A 38 -32.55 19.06 -22.73
C TRP A 38 -31.14 18.73 -23.22
N ARG A 39 -30.95 18.62 -24.54
CA ARG A 39 -29.63 18.47 -25.16
C ARG A 39 -28.70 19.68 -24.92
N ASN A 40 -29.26 20.89 -24.87
CA ASN A 40 -28.47 22.11 -24.65
C ASN A 40 -28.14 22.37 -23.17
N LEU A 41 -28.79 21.66 -22.24
CA LEU A 41 -28.55 21.82 -20.80
C LEU A 41 -27.14 21.39 -20.38
N PHE A 42 -26.43 20.61 -21.21
CA PHE A 42 -25.09 20.12 -20.90
C PHE A 42 -24.06 21.23 -20.72
N HIS A 43 -24.26 22.39 -21.36
CA HIS A 43 -23.41 23.57 -21.17
C HIS A 43 -23.49 24.17 -19.76
N PHE A 44 -24.52 23.83 -18.99
CA PHE A 44 -24.70 24.25 -17.61
C PHE A 44 -24.16 23.21 -16.61
N VAL A 45 -23.68 22.06 -17.07
CA VAL A 45 -23.07 21.03 -16.21
C VAL A 45 -21.57 21.33 -16.08
N ASP A 46 -21.07 21.39 -14.85
CA ASP A 46 -19.70 21.85 -14.56
C ASP A 46 -18.61 20.92 -15.11
N SER A 47 -18.88 19.61 -15.14
CA SER A 47 -17.98 18.63 -15.76
C SER A 47 -18.62 17.26 -15.89
N PHE A 48 -18.11 16.48 -16.84
CA PHE A 48 -18.53 15.10 -17.07
C PHE A 48 -17.46 14.09 -16.66
N ASP A 49 -17.92 12.96 -16.15
CA ASP A 49 -17.12 11.77 -15.88
C ASP A 49 -17.47 10.68 -16.88
N LEU A 50 -16.47 10.21 -17.63
CA LEU A 50 -16.64 9.10 -18.58
C LEU A 50 -16.07 7.85 -17.95
N GLU A 51 -16.93 6.89 -17.64
CA GLU A 51 -16.55 5.62 -17.03
C GLU A 51 -17.03 4.45 -17.87
N ASP A 52 -16.09 3.57 -18.20
CA ASP A 52 -16.43 2.28 -18.80
C ASP A 52 -16.84 1.26 -17.73
N SER A 53 -18.13 1.22 -17.44
CA SER A 53 -18.70 0.21 -16.54
C SER A 53 -19.12 -1.07 -17.28
N THR A 54 -18.77 -1.24 -18.57
CA THR A 54 -19.34 -2.33 -19.38
C THR A 54 -18.58 -3.65 -19.19
N PRO A 55 -19.29 -4.79 -19.09
CA PRO A 55 -18.64 -6.09 -19.10
C PRO A 55 -17.93 -6.35 -20.44
N ILE A 56 -16.79 -7.04 -20.40
CA ILE A 56 -15.89 -7.39 -21.53
C ILE A 56 -16.63 -7.81 -22.81
N ARG A 57 -17.74 -8.56 -22.68
CA ARG A 57 -18.51 -9.09 -23.81
C ARG A 57 -19.25 -8.02 -24.64
N ASN A 58 -19.30 -6.78 -24.17
CA ASN A 58 -20.07 -5.70 -24.78
C ASN A 58 -19.19 -4.50 -25.23
N ALA A 59 -17.91 -4.71 -25.53
CA ALA A 59 -16.96 -3.65 -25.92
C ALA A 59 -17.52 -2.73 -27.03
N ASP A 60 -18.16 -3.28 -28.06
CA ASP A 60 -18.72 -2.46 -29.15
C ASP A 60 -19.74 -1.42 -28.64
N SER A 61 -20.53 -1.77 -27.62
CA SER A 61 -21.54 -0.87 -27.04
C SER A 61 -20.93 0.35 -26.34
N PHE A 62 -19.76 0.19 -25.71
CA PHE A 62 -19.08 1.32 -25.07
C PHE A 62 -18.32 2.17 -26.08
N SER A 63 -17.74 1.57 -27.11
CA SER A 63 -17.11 2.32 -28.21
C SER A 63 -18.12 3.25 -28.90
N ASP A 64 -19.31 2.73 -29.20
CA ASP A 64 -20.41 3.51 -29.77
C ASP A 64 -20.89 4.58 -28.78
N PHE A 65 -21.09 4.22 -27.50
CA PHE A 65 -21.41 5.18 -26.46
C PHE A 65 -20.36 6.30 -26.36
N MET A 66 -19.07 5.99 -26.39
CA MET A 66 -17.99 6.98 -26.33
C MET A 66 -18.00 7.88 -27.56
N LYS A 67 -18.20 7.33 -28.75
CA LYS A 67 -18.29 8.10 -29.99
C LYS A 67 -19.46 9.08 -29.94
N ASP A 68 -20.64 8.59 -29.58
CA ASP A 68 -21.87 9.38 -29.54
C ASP A 68 -21.85 10.40 -28.40
N THR A 69 -21.39 10.00 -27.22
CA THR A 69 -21.29 10.86 -26.03
C THR A 69 -20.26 11.95 -26.22
N VAL A 70 -19.06 11.64 -26.71
CA VAL A 70 -18.01 12.66 -26.95
C VAL A 70 -18.47 13.65 -28.02
N ALA A 71 -19.18 13.19 -29.05
CA ALA A 71 -19.79 14.05 -30.06
C ALA A 71 -20.90 14.94 -29.44
N LEU A 72 -21.79 14.35 -28.65
CA LEU A 72 -22.90 15.05 -28.00
C LEU A 72 -22.42 16.11 -27.01
N LEU A 73 -21.43 15.77 -26.17
CA LEU A 73 -20.84 16.69 -25.19
C LEU A 73 -20.04 17.82 -25.85
N SER A 74 -19.72 17.75 -27.15
CA SER A 74 -19.11 18.84 -27.93
C SER A 74 -17.89 19.51 -27.26
N ASN A 75 -18.01 20.68 -26.64
CA ASN A 75 -16.91 21.38 -25.96
C ASN A 75 -17.02 21.34 -24.42
N CYS A 76 -17.94 20.54 -23.88
CA CYS A 76 -18.13 20.47 -22.43
C CYS A 76 -16.89 19.88 -21.73
N PRO A 77 -16.54 20.40 -20.54
CA PRO A 77 -15.39 19.93 -19.77
C PRO A 77 -15.57 18.47 -19.33
N ILE A 78 -14.49 17.71 -19.44
CA ILE A 78 -14.40 16.33 -18.93
C ILE A 78 -13.46 16.38 -17.76
N LYS A 79 -13.90 15.96 -16.57
CA LYS A 79 -13.07 16.00 -15.35
C LYS A 79 -12.33 14.69 -15.13
N ARG A 80 -13.01 13.57 -15.35
CA ARG A 80 -12.45 12.22 -15.15
C ARG A 80 -12.76 11.32 -16.34
N LEU A 81 -11.77 10.51 -16.70
CA LEU A 81 -11.89 9.45 -17.69
C LEU A 81 -11.39 8.14 -17.10
N THR A 82 -12.28 7.17 -16.93
CA THR A 82 -11.99 5.80 -16.52
C THR A 82 -12.27 4.87 -17.69
N LEU A 83 -11.25 4.14 -18.13
CA LEU A 83 -11.35 3.20 -19.25
C LEU A 83 -10.94 1.79 -18.80
N ASN A 84 -11.80 0.81 -19.06
CA ASN A 84 -11.49 -0.61 -18.98
C ASN A 84 -11.05 -1.07 -20.38
N SER A 85 -9.75 -0.98 -20.66
CA SER A 85 -9.17 -1.12 -21.98
C SER A 85 -9.18 -2.57 -22.50
N HIS A 86 -10.31 -2.97 -23.08
CA HIS A 86 -10.39 -4.06 -24.07
C HIS A 86 -10.31 -3.55 -25.52
N TYR A 87 -10.10 -2.24 -25.70
CA TYR A 87 -10.21 -1.54 -26.97
C TYR A 87 -8.89 -1.46 -27.73
N GLU A 88 -9.00 -1.31 -29.04
CA GLU A 88 -7.86 -1.01 -29.89
C GLU A 88 -7.12 0.25 -29.40
N LYS A 89 -5.79 0.19 -29.38
CA LYS A 89 -4.89 1.27 -28.96
C LYS A 89 -5.25 2.64 -29.57
N SER A 90 -5.63 2.65 -30.84
CA SER A 90 -5.95 3.88 -31.57
C SER A 90 -7.17 4.61 -30.99
N SER A 91 -8.16 3.86 -30.50
CA SER A 91 -9.37 4.39 -29.87
C SER A 91 -9.09 4.95 -28.47
N VAL A 92 -8.35 4.20 -27.64
CA VAL A 92 -7.95 4.65 -26.28
C VAL A 92 -7.18 5.97 -26.36
N ASN A 93 -6.17 6.05 -27.23
CA ASN A 93 -5.39 7.27 -27.43
C ASN A 93 -6.24 8.45 -27.93
N ARG A 94 -7.25 8.19 -28.77
CA ARG A 94 -8.17 9.22 -29.28
C ARG A 94 -9.02 9.77 -28.13
N TRP A 95 -9.55 8.90 -27.28
CA TRP A 95 -10.39 9.29 -26.14
C TRP A 95 -9.60 10.06 -25.09
N ILE A 96 -8.40 9.60 -24.74
CA ILE A 96 -7.50 10.32 -23.83
C ILE A 96 -7.21 11.73 -24.36
N ARG A 97 -6.80 11.86 -25.64
CA ARG A 97 -6.55 13.18 -26.23
C ARG A 97 -7.79 14.09 -26.20
N SER A 98 -8.98 13.53 -26.43
CA SER A 98 -10.23 14.30 -26.35
C SER A 98 -10.49 14.82 -24.95
N ALA A 99 -10.32 13.96 -23.93
CA ALA A 99 -10.50 14.35 -22.53
C ALA A 99 -9.45 15.38 -22.09
N LEU A 100 -8.17 15.18 -22.41
CA LEU A 100 -7.10 16.12 -22.07
C LEU A 100 -7.31 17.50 -22.70
N LYS A 101 -7.81 17.57 -23.94
CA LYS A 101 -8.18 18.85 -24.60
C LYS A 101 -9.31 19.59 -23.90
N ARG A 102 -10.11 18.90 -23.08
CA ARG A 102 -11.28 19.43 -22.36
C ARG A 102 -10.99 19.63 -20.87
N GLY A 103 -9.72 19.67 -20.48
CA GLY A 103 -9.30 19.99 -19.11
C GLY A 103 -9.38 18.82 -18.12
N CYS A 104 -9.27 17.57 -18.60
CA CYS A 104 -9.30 16.39 -17.74
C CYS A 104 -8.25 16.45 -16.61
N LEU A 105 -8.71 16.14 -15.39
CA LEU A 105 -7.95 16.16 -14.16
C LEU A 105 -7.53 14.74 -13.73
N GLU A 106 -8.33 13.73 -14.06
CA GLU A 106 -8.12 12.36 -13.60
C GLU A 106 -8.26 11.36 -14.75
N ILE A 107 -7.23 10.54 -14.97
CA ILE A 107 -7.27 9.44 -15.94
C ILE A 107 -6.98 8.14 -15.21
N ASN A 108 -7.88 7.17 -15.37
CA ASN A 108 -7.72 5.81 -14.88
C ASN A 108 -7.82 4.84 -16.06
N LEU A 109 -6.70 4.18 -16.38
CA LEU A 109 -6.63 3.16 -17.41
C LEU A 109 -6.46 1.81 -16.73
N GLN A 110 -7.50 0.98 -16.85
CA GLN A 110 -7.50 -0.38 -16.35
C GLN A 110 -7.52 -1.36 -17.51
N SER A 111 -6.79 -2.46 -17.45
CA SER A 111 -6.82 -3.47 -18.52
C SER A 111 -6.56 -4.85 -17.95
N GLN A 112 -7.32 -5.83 -18.42
CA GLN A 112 -7.08 -7.24 -18.10
C GLN A 112 -6.04 -7.89 -19.03
N TYR A 113 -5.64 -7.18 -20.09
CA TYR A 113 -4.70 -7.65 -21.09
C TYR A 113 -3.56 -6.65 -21.27
N ASP A 114 -2.51 -7.10 -21.96
CA ASP A 114 -1.40 -6.25 -22.38
C ASP A 114 -1.91 -5.07 -23.21
N HIS A 115 -1.49 -3.86 -22.82
CA HIS A 115 -1.85 -2.64 -23.51
C HIS A 115 -0.60 -1.81 -23.83
N TYR A 116 -0.62 -1.11 -24.97
CA TYR A 116 0.46 -0.24 -25.40
C TYR A 116 0.01 1.22 -25.38
N LEU A 117 0.64 2.03 -24.53
CA LEU A 117 0.34 3.46 -24.43
C LEU A 117 1.50 4.29 -25.01
N ASP A 118 1.16 5.26 -25.85
CA ASP A 118 2.15 6.23 -26.32
C ASP A 118 2.17 7.40 -25.34
N ILE A 119 3.30 7.60 -24.66
CA ILE A 119 3.47 8.64 -23.63
C ILE A 119 3.33 10.06 -24.22
N GLY A 120 3.56 10.20 -25.54
CA GLY A 120 3.48 11.49 -26.22
C GLY A 120 2.07 12.09 -26.26
N ILE A 121 1.02 11.32 -25.96
CA ILE A 121 -0.34 11.84 -25.84
C ILE A 121 -0.50 12.86 -24.70
N PHE A 122 0.38 12.82 -23.70
CA PHE A 122 0.32 13.68 -22.53
C PHE A 122 1.22 14.92 -22.61
N PHE A 123 2.13 15.03 -23.60
CA PHE A 123 3.14 16.12 -23.67
C PHE A 123 2.58 17.56 -23.68
N ARG A 124 1.30 17.74 -23.98
CA ARG A 124 0.65 19.06 -24.03
C ARG A 124 -0.35 19.27 -22.89
N ASN A 125 -0.41 18.35 -21.93
CA ASN A 125 -1.33 18.47 -20.82
C ASN A 125 -0.67 19.19 -19.64
N ASN A 126 -1.42 20.13 -19.06
CA ASN A 126 -1.04 20.89 -17.88
C ASN A 126 -2.09 20.82 -16.76
N THR A 127 -3.14 20.00 -16.92
CA THR A 127 -4.30 19.95 -16.01
C THR A 127 -4.38 18.65 -15.22
N LEU A 128 -3.70 17.58 -15.64
CA LEU A 128 -3.83 16.27 -15.04
C LEU A 128 -3.25 16.26 -13.62
N VAL A 129 -4.09 15.92 -12.65
CA VAL A 129 -3.78 15.86 -11.22
C VAL A 129 -3.56 14.41 -10.77
N LYS A 130 -4.28 13.46 -11.37
CA LYS A 130 -4.17 12.03 -11.05
C LYS A 130 -4.09 11.17 -12.30
N LEU A 131 -3.09 10.28 -12.32
CA LEU A 131 -2.90 9.29 -13.37
C LEU A 131 -2.79 7.90 -12.74
N THR A 132 -3.71 7.02 -13.11
CA THR A 132 -3.69 5.61 -12.72
C THR A 132 -3.56 4.75 -13.97
N LEU A 133 -2.47 3.98 -14.02
CA LEU A 133 -2.22 2.95 -15.02
C LEU A 133 -2.27 1.61 -14.30
N SER A 134 -3.43 0.99 -14.17
CA SER A 134 -3.61 -0.26 -13.42
C SER A 134 -4.05 -1.38 -14.38
N SER A 135 -3.09 -1.96 -15.10
CA SER A 135 -3.34 -3.01 -16.08
C SER A 135 -2.60 -4.29 -15.72
N TYR A 136 -2.93 -5.40 -16.38
CA TYR A 136 -2.11 -6.62 -16.34
C TYR A 136 -0.67 -6.32 -16.80
N ARG A 137 -0.49 -5.70 -17.98
CA ARG A 137 0.75 -4.99 -18.36
C ARG A 137 0.47 -3.76 -19.21
N THR A 138 1.10 -2.63 -18.88
CA THR A 138 1.09 -1.42 -19.71
C THR A 138 2.48 -1.15 -20.28
N PHE A 139 2.65 -1.32 -21.57
CA PHE A 139 3.89 -0.99 -22.28
C PHE A 139 3.89 0.49 -22.68
N LEU A 140 4.68 1.30 -21.98
CA LEU A 140 4.89 2.69 -22.34
C LEU A 140 5.91 2.80 -23.48
N ARG A 141 5.49 3.45 -24.57
CA ARG A 141 6.36 3.80 -25.70
C ARG A 141 6.49 5.30 -25.83
N GLY A 142 7.67 5.73 -26.26
CA GLY A 142 7.97 7.13 -26.54
C GLY A 142 9.42 7.47 -26.18
N ASN A 143 9.80 8.70 -26.50
CA ASN A 143 11.12 9.23 -26.17
C ASN A 143 11.01 10.09 -24.92
N VAL A 144 12.05 10.03 -24.09
CA VAL A 144 12.28 11.04 -23.05
C VAL A 144 12.47 12.38 -23.77
N PRO A 145 11.70 13.43 -23.42
CA PRO A 145 11.91 14.74 -24.02
C PRO A 145 13.24 15.34 -23.56
N PRO A 146 13.71 16.41 -24.22
CA PRO A 146 14.94 17.10 -23.84
C PRO A 146 14.92 17.52 -22.36
N GLU A 147 16.11 17.58 -21.76
CA GLU A 147 16.30 18.00 -20.37
C GLU A 147 15.58 19.32 -20.05
N GLY A 148 15.01 19.40 -18.84
CA GLY A 148 14.30 20.59 -18.35
C GLY A 148 12.82 20.69 -18.73
N ARG A 149 12.26 19.76 -19.53
CA ARG A 149 10.81 19.71 -19.74
C ARG A 149 10.10 19.00 -18.60
N VAL A 150 9.16 19.72 -17.99
CA VAL A 150 8.16 19.17 -17.06
C VAL A 150 7.10 18.41 -17.87
N PHE A 151 6.81 17.16 -17.47
CA PHE A 151 5.82 16.35 -18.16
C PHE A 151 4.41 16.63 -17.66
N PHE A 152 4.23 16.49 -16.34
CA PHE A 152 2.97 16.74 -15.68
C PHE A 152 3.15 17.80 -14.60
N PRO A 153 2.89 19.09 -14.92
CA PRO A 153 3.15 20.19 -14.00
C PRO A 153 2.18 20.23 -12.81
N ALA A 154 1.02 19.56 -12.91
CA ALA A 154 -0.04 19.58 -11.89
C ALA A 154 -0.28 18.20 -11.25
N LEU A 155 0.47 17.16 -11.63
CA LEU A 155 0.20 15.80 -11.19
C LEU A 155 0.66 15.59 -9.75
N LYS A 156 -0.31 15.25 -8.89
CA LYS A 156 -0.12 15.00 -7.46
C LYS A 156 -0.11 13.52 -7.10
N THR A 157 -0.85 12.70 -7.86
CA THR A 157 -0.96 11.26 -7.60
C THR A 157 -0.66 10.47 -8.87
N LEU A 158 0.32 9.57 -8.77
CA LEU A 158 0.71 8.65 -9.85
C LEU A 158 0.61 7.21 -9.34
N SER A 159 -0.13 6.37 -10.07
CA SER A 159 -0.26 4.94 -9.78
C SER A 159 0.18 4.11 -10.99
N LEU A 160 1.21 3.29 -10.81
CA LEU A 160 1.85 2.46 -11.82
C LEU A 160 1.67 0.99 -11.46
N GLY A 161 0.71 0.32 -12.09
CA GLY A 161 0.46 -1.11 -11.99
C GLY A 161 0.98 -1.85 -13.23
N ALA A 162 1.99 -2.69 -13.04
CA ALA A 162 2.65 -3.50 -14.06
C ALA A 162 3.02 -2.71 -15.33
N VAL A 163 3.72 -1.58 -15.13
CA VAL A 163 4.06 -0.63 -16.21
C VAL A 163 5.45 -0.95 -16.75
N VAL A 164 5.53 -1.47 -17.97
CA VAL A 164 6.78 -1.79 -18.67
C VAL A 164 7.25 -0.58 -19.47
N ALA A 165 8.42 -0.04 -19.14
CA ALA A 165 9.01 1.09 -19.86
C ALA A 165 10.54 0.96 -19.92
N LYS A 166 11.18 1.68 -20.86
CA LYS A 166 12.64 1.83 -20.83
C LYS A 166 13.06 2.54 -19.53
N PRO A 167 14.19 2.19 -18.90
CA PRO A 167 14.57 2.77 -17.61
C PRO A 167 14.59 4.30 -17.58
N ALA A 168 15.17 4.92 -18.61
CA ALA A 168 15.19 6.37 -18.74
C ALA A 168 13.79 6.99 -18.81
N LEU A 169 12.82 6.31 -19.45
CA LEU A 169 11.45 6.80 -19.54
C LEU A 169 10.71 6.69 -18.21
N TYR A 170 10.91 5.59 -17.48
CA TYR A 170 10.30 5.38 -16.17
C TYR A 170 10.82 6.39 -15.13
N ASN A 171 12.14 6.56 -15.06
CA ASN A 171 12.76 7.53 -14.15
C ASN A 171 12.31 8.95 -14.46
N TRP A 172 12.15 9.29 -15.74
CA TRP A 172 11.62 10.58 -16.16
C TRP A 172 10.11 10.74 -15.88
N LEU A 173 9.32 9.67 -15.92
CA LEU A 173 7.90 9.71 -15.55
C LEU A 173 7.71 10.16 -14.09
N ILE A 174 8.63 9.77 -13.21
CA ILE A 174 8.63 10.17 -11.79
C ILE A 174 9.23 11.57 -11.62
N SER A 175 10.47 11.77 -12.10
CA SER A 175 11.21 13.03 -11.91
C SER A 175 10.65 14.23 -12.70
N GLY A 176 9.91 13.97 -13.78
CA GLY A 176 9.22 14.97 -14.59
C GLY A 176 7.92 15.52 -13.99
N CYS A 177 7.58 15.13 -12.75
CA CYS A 177 6.37 15.54 -12.03
C CYS A 177 6.75 16.36 -10.77
N PRO A 178 6.92 17.68 -10.86
CA PRO A 178 7.50 18.50 -9.78
C PRO A 178 6.61 18.65 -8.53
N VAL A 179 5.32 18.35 -8.63
CA VAL A 179 4.34 18.46 -7.54
C VAL A 179 3.75 17.10 -7.14
N LEU A 180 4.43 16.01 -7.49
CA LEU A 180 3.98 14.64 -7.19
C LEU A 180 4.08 14.36 -5.69
N GLU A 181 2.95 14.23 -5.01
CA GLU A 181 2.87 13.99 -3.56
C GLU A 181 2.73 12.49 -3.24
N GLU A 182 2.04 11.73 -4.09
CA GLU A 182 1.71 10.32 -3.88
C GLU A 182 2.14 9.45 -5.07
N LEU A 183 2.94 8.42 -4.79
CA LEU A 183 3.36 7.42 -5.78
C LEU A 183 2.98 6.02 -5.30
N PHE A 184 2.25 5.30 -6.15
CA PHE A 184 1.91 3.89 -5.95
C PHE A 184 2.54 3.06 -7.07
N ILE A 185 3.34 2.06 -6.72
CA ILE A 185 3.95 1.11 -7.64
C ILE A 185 3.46 -0.29 -7.25
N LEU A 186 2.83 -0.98 -8.20
CA LEU A 186 2.36 -2.34 -8.05
C LEU A 186 2.94 -3.18 -9.17
N ASP A 187 3.75 -4.15 -8.81
CA ASP A 187 4.40 -5.05 -9.76
C ASP A 187 4.36 -6.47 -9.19
N VAL A 188 3.19 -7.11 -9.37
CA VAL A 188 2.94 -8.48 -8.94
C VAL A 188 3.09 -9.34 -10.19
N GLY A 189 4.22 -10.02 -10.30
CA GLY A 189 4.56 -10.81 -11.47
C GLY A 189 3.59 -11.98 -11.68
N SER A 190 3.51 -12.46 -12.92
CA SER A 190 2.88 -13.73 -13.26
C SER A 190 3.86 -14.55 -14.09
N GLY A 191 4.41 -15.62 -13.54
CA GLY A 191 5.40 -16.47 -14.23
C GLY A 191 6.83 -15.91 -14.21
N ASP A 192 7.61 -16.20 -15.26
CA ASP A 192 9.06 -15.92 -15.38
C ASP A 192 9.38 -14.51 -15.91
N ASP A 193 8.43 -13.58 -15.85
CA ASP A 193 8.58 -12.26 -16.44
C ASP A 193 9.45 -11.31 -15.60
N GLN A 194 10.16 -10.42 -16.29
CA GLN A 194 11.00 -9.41 -15.65
C GLN A 194 10.18 -8.35 -14.90
N PRO A 195 10.75 -7.74 -13.83
CA PRO A 195 10.21 -6.54 -13.18
C PRO A 195 9.84 -5.48 -14.20
N THR A 196 8.65 -4.93 -14.01
CA THR A 196 8.15 -3.85 -14.86
C THR A 196 8.68 -2.49 -14.38
N TRP A 197 8.93 -2.34 -13.07
CA TRP A 197 9.51 -1.13 -12.49
C TRP A 197 11.04 -1.13 -12.45
N THR A 198 11.65 0.06 -12.46
CA THR A 198 13.11 0.25 -12.54
C THR A 198 13.85 0.12 -11.22
N ARG A 199 13.15 -0.18 -10.12
CA ARG A 199 13.70 -0.23 -8.76
C ARG A 199 14.33 1.06 -8.23
N SER A 200 14.12 2.19 -8.91
CA SER A 200 14.64 3.50 -8.48
C SER A 200 13.51 4.50 -8.38
N VAL A 201 13.41 5.16 -7.22
CA VAL A 201 12.48 6.26 -6.95
C VAL A 201 13.28 7.44 -6.44
N VAL A 202 13.48 8.43 -7.31
CA VAL A 202 14.18 9.68 -6.99
C VAL A 202 13.23 10.85 -7.18
N SER A 203 12.80 11.47 -6.08
CA SER A 203 11.97 12.67 -6.11
C SER A 203 11.93 13.40 -4.77
N ALA A 204 12.11 14.72 -4.80
CA ALA A 204 11.98 15.55 -3.61
C ALA A 204 10.52 15.91 -3.27
N SER A 205 9.56 15.71 -4.18
CA SER A 205 8.15 16.14 -3.96
C SER A 205 7.30 15.08 -3.25
N ILE A 206 7.71 13.80 -3.33
CA ILE A 206 6.91 12.66 -2.85
C ILE A 206 6.86 12.67 -1.33
N LYS A 207 5.64 12.58 -0.79
CA LYS A 207 5.34 12.47 0.64
C LYS A 207 4.79 11.11 1.02
N ARG A 208 4.13 10.40 0.10
CA ARG A 208 3.56 9.07 0.33
C ARG A 208 4.03 8.13 -0.78
N LEU A 209 4.70 7.05 -0.39
CA LEU A 209 5.20 6.04 -1.30
C LEU A 209 4.64 4.68 -0.90
N THR A 210 4.04 3.99 -1.86
CA THR A 210 3.63 2.61 -1.73
C THR A 210 4.25 1.79 -2.83
N ILE A 211 4.99 0.75 -2.47
CA ILE A 211 5.61 -0.20 -3.40
C ILE A 211 5.16 -1.60 -2.99
N VAL A 212 4.49 -2.30 -3.90
CA VAL A 212 4.06 -3.67 -3.72
C VAL A 212 4.61 -4.50 -4.86
N PHE A 213 5.55 -5.38 -4.54
CA PHE A 213 6.34 -6.09 -5.52
C PHE A 213 6.59 -7.54 -5.08
N HIS A 214 5.97 -8.48 -5.78
CA HIS A 214 6.03 -9.91 -5.44
C HIS A 214 6.31 -10.73 -6.69
N PHE A 215 7.33 -11.59 -6.64
CA PHE A 215 7.63 -12.53 -7.70
C PHE A 215 7.39 -13.99 -7.29
N PRO A 216 7.04 -14.86 -8.24
CA PRO A 216 6.93 -16.29 -7.99
C PRO A 216 8.26 -16.89 -7.56
N HIS A 217 8.17 -17.87 -6.65
CA HIS A 217 9.26 -18.59 -5.99
C HIS A 217 10.28 -19.31 -6.89
N ASN A 218 10.11 -19.29 -8.22
CA ASN A 218 10.91 -20.06 -9.17
C ASN A 218 11.87 -19.23 -10.04
N THR A 219 11.98 -17.92 -9.80
CA THR A 219 12.93 -17.06 -10.52
C THR A 219 14.19 -16.84 -9.69
N TYR A 220 15.36 -16.74 -10.33
CA TYR A 220 16.61 -16.41 -9.63
C TYR A 220 16.47 -15.04 -8.93
N PRO A 221 17.09 -14.84 -7.76
CA PRO A 221 17.13 -13.52 -7.13
C PRO A 221 17.70 -12.51 -8.12
N TYR A 222 16.98 -11.40 -8.30
CA TYR A 222 17.47 -10.30 -9.12
C TYR A 222 18.48 -9.49 -8.31
N GLU A 223 19.66 -9.30 -8.88
CA GLU A 223 20.82 -8.61 -8.28
C GLU A 223 20.70 -7.07 -8.25
N ASP A 224 19.57 -6.50 -8.68
CA ASP A 224 19.39 -5.05 -8.73
C ASP A 224 18.82 -4.52 -7.40
N ASP A 225 19.63 -3.69 -6.73
CA ASP A 225 19.24 -2.98 -5.51
C ASP A 225 18.05 -2.05 -5.73
N VAL A 226 17.24 -1.91 -4.68
CA VAL A 226 16.18 -0.89 -4.64
C VAL A 226 16.76 0.43 -4.15
N GLU A 227 16.64 1.47 -4.96
CA GLU A 227 17.07 2.84 -4.67
C GLU A 227 15.85 3.72 -4.33
N ILE A 228 15.83 4.28 -3.12
CA ILE A 228 14.78 5.22 -2.71
C ILE A 228 15.44 6.51 -2.19
N LYS A 229 15.34 7.57 -2.99
CA LYS A 229 15.87 8.91 -2.72
C LYS A 229 14.73 9.93 -2.70
N THR A 230 14.01 9.96 -1.59
CA THR A 230 12.82 10.79 -1.36
C THR A 230 12.90 11.51 0.00
N PRO A 231 13.67 12.61 0.11
CA PRO A 231 14.01 13.22 1.42
C PRO A 231 12.80 13.77 2.21
N ASN A 232 11.70 14.09 1.52
CA ASN A 232 10.47 14.63 2.12
C ASN A 232 9.39 13.55 2.32
N LEU A 233 9.76 12.26 2.27
CA LEU A 233 8.81 11.16 2.46
C LEU A 233 8.29 11.13 3.90
N GLU A 234 6.97 11.15 4.06
CA GLU A 234 6.28 11.13 5.36
C GLU A 234 5.66 9.75 5.67
N PHE A 235 5.29 8.99 4.63
CA PHE A 235 4.68 7.67 4.72
C PHE A 235 5.28 6.69 3.71
N LEU A 236 5.68 5.50 4.18
CA LEU A 236 6.19 4.40 3.37
C LEU A 236 5.36 3.14 3.61
N ASP A 237 4.85 2.52 2.54
CA ASP A 237 4.28 1.17 2.55
C ASP A 237 5.06 0.31 1.56
N TYR A 238 5.87 -0.61 2.07
CA TYR A 238 6.85 -1.35 1.29
C TYR A 238 6.66 -2.85 1.50
N SER A 239 6.15 -3.51 0.46
CA SER A 239 5.89 -4.94 0.42
C SER A 239 6.71 -5.55 -0.70
N ALA A 240 7.74 -6.32 -0.36
CA ALA A 240 8.73 -6.80 -1.32
C ALA A 240 9.38 -8.12 -0.90
N LEU A 241 9.86 -8.87 -1.90
CA LEU A 241 10.81 -9.96 -1.71
C LEU A 241 12.22 -9.36 -1.55
N LEU A 242 12.97 -9.76 -0.51
CA LEU A 242 14.29 -9.18 -0.21
C LEU A 242 15.28 -9.45 -1.35
N SER A 243 15.98 -8.41 -1.80
CA SER A 243 17.09 -8.48 -2.78
C SER A 243 18.43 -8.19 -2.07
N ASP A 244 19.54 -8.50 -2.74
CA ASP A 244 20.91 -8.54 -2.21
C ASP A 244 21.45 -7.18 -1.71
N GLY A 245 20.73 -6.10 -1.96
CA GLY A 245 20.95 -4.80 -1.33
C GLY A 245 19.78 -3.83 -1.49
N SER A 246 19.83 -2.77 -0.68
CA SER A 246 18.95 -1.61 -0.81
C SER A 246 19.76 -0.34 -0.56
N ASP A 247 19.80 0.56 -1.54
CA ASP A 247 20.39 1.89 -1.42
C ASP A 247 19.27 2.87 -1.04
N VAL A 248 18.88 2.79 0.23
CA VAL A 248 17.86 3.69 0.80
C VAL A 248 18.59 4.79 1.57
N ASP A 249 18.48 6.02 1.07
CA ASP A 249 19.01 7.19 1.77
C ASP A 249 18.29 7.39 3.12
N TYR A 250 18.86 8.22 4.00
CA TYR A 250 18.21 8.59 5.25
C TYR A 250 16.84 9.25 5.02
N LEU A 251 15.77 8.59 5.45
CA LEU A 251 14.39 9.08 5.35
C LEU A 251 14.01 9.86 6.62
N ASP A 252 14.70 10.98 6.87
CA ASP A 252 14.58 11.73 8.13
C ASP A 252 13.18 12.34 8.38
N SER A 253 12.41 12.58 7.30
CA SER A 253 11.04 13.10 7.36
C SER A 253 9.99 12.01 7.62
N LEU A 254 10.38 10.73 7.60
CA LEU A 254 9.44 9.61 7.62
C LEU A 254 8.76 9.49 9.00
N ALA A 255 7.44 9.57 9.01
CA ALA A 255 6.64 9.48 10.23
C ALA A 255 6.07 8.07 10.44
N GLU A 256 5.67 7.40 9.37
CA GLU A 256 5.07 6.06 9.41
C GLU A 256 5.66 5.15 8.32
N ALA A 257 6.01 3.93 8.72
CA ALA A 257 6.44 2.87 7.81
C ALA A 257 5.62 1.59 8.01
N ARG A 258 5.23 0.95 6.92
CA ARG A 258 4.61 -0.36 6.87
C ARG A 258 5.46 -1.27 6.02
N LEU A 259 5.90 -2.39 6.58
CA LEU A 259 6.79 -3.32 5.89
C LEU A 259 6.13 -4.70 5.79
N ASP A 260 6.14 -5.27 4.59
CA ASP A 260 5.91 -6.68 4.32
C ASP A 260 7.07 -7.28 3.51
N LEU A 261 8.14 -7.64 4.22
CA LEU A 261 9.37 -8.18 3.66
C LEU A 261 9.34 -9.71 3.66
N ARG A 262 9.46 -10.33 2.50
CA ARG A 262 9.49 -11.79 2.36
C ARG A 262 10.91 -12.28 2.09
N LEU A 263 11.24 -13.41 2.70
CA LEU A 263 12.48 -14.13 2.44
C LEU A 263 12.29 -15.07 1.26
N TRP A 264 13.35 -15.28 0.47
CA TRP A 264 13.36 -16.33 -0.55
C TRP A 264 13.38 -17.71 0.12
N GLU A 265 12.31 -18.48 -0.03
CA GLU A 265 12.28 -19.90 0.31
C GLU A 265 12.90 -20.69 -0.85
N LEU A 266 14.22 -20.91 -0.89
CA LEU A 266 14.90 -22.09 -1.49
C LEU A 266 16.42 -21.89 -1.69
N THR A 267 17.17 -22.91 -1.25
CA THR A 267 18.58 -23.25 -1.58
C THR A 267 19.72 -22.47 -0.89
N ASN A 268 20.07 -22.95 0.32
CA ASN A 268 21.39 -23.33 0.86
C ASN A 268 22.75 -22.75 0.36
N THR A 269 22.89 -21.78 -0.56
CA THR A 269 24.23 -21.46 -1.11
C THR A 269 24.57 -20.00 -1.44
N PHE A 270 23.72 -18.99 -1.20
CA PHE A 270 24.11 -17.61 -1.52
C PHE A 270 23.79 -16.59 -0.42
N ASP A 271 24.60 -15.54 -0.38
CA ASP A 271 24.61 -14.46 0.61
C ASP A 271 23.45 -13.49 0.34
N PHE A 272 22.23 -13.90 0.68
CA PHE A 272 21.04 -13.10 0.31
C PHE A 272 20.86 -11.83 1.17
N GLY A 273 20.43 -10.75 0.51
CA GLY A 273 19.89 -9.47 1.01
C GLY A 273 19.91 -9.11 2.48
N GLU A 274 20.66 -8.04 2.82
CA GLU A 274 20.66 -7.40 4.13
C GLU A 274 19.55 -6.31 4.22
N VAL A 275 18.78 -6.30 5.32
CA VAL A 275 17.75 -5.26 5.55
C VAL A 275 18.26 -4.07 6.36
N THR A 276 19.49 -4.11 6.85
CA THR A 276 20.08 -3.10 7.74
C THR A 276 20.01 -1.68 7.19
N ASN A 277 20.22 -1.47 5.88
CA ASN A 277 20.11 -0.15 5.26
C ASN A 277 18.67 0.38 5.35
N LEU A 278 17.69 -0.42 4.93
CA LEU A 278 16.26 -0.09 5.07
C LEU A 278 15.89 0.18 6.53
N VAL A 279 16.28 -0.69 7.45
CA VAL A 279 16.00 -0.55 8.90
C VAL A 279 16.65 0.72 9.46
N SER A 280 17.86 1.06 9.02
CA SER A 280 18.57 2.29 9.39
C SER A 280 17.90 3.54 8.83
N ALA A 281 17.39 3.48 7.58
CA ALA A 281 16.69 4.58 6.95
C ALA A 281 15.37 4.91 7.66
N ILE A 282 14.65 3.91 8.18
CA ILE A 282 13.37 4.09 8.89
C ILE A 282 13.52 4.31 10.40
N ARG A 283 14.74 4.42 10.95
CA ARG A 283 14.97 4.48 12.41
C ARG A 283 14.22 5.62 13.14
N ASN A 284 13.88 6.68 12.41
CA ASN A 284 13.27 7.91 12.92
C ASN A 284 11.72 7.89 12.96
N VAL A 285 11.07 6.80 12.53
CA VAL A 285 9.60 6.74 12.45
C VAL A 285 8.93 6.80 13.83
N LYS A 286 7.71 7.34 13.87
CA LYS A 286 6.83 7.34 15.05
C LYS A 286 5.95 6.10 15.10
N THR A 287 5.58 5.59 13.93
CA THR A 287 4.71 4.43 13.76
C THR A 287 5.38 3.42 12.83
N LEU A 288 5.51 2.18 13.28
CA LEU A 288 6.05 1.07 12.49
C LEU A 288 5.08 -0.10 12.48
N HIS A 289 4.70 -0.56 11.29
CA HIS A 289 3.93 -1.78 11.09
C HIS A 289 4.79 -2.84 10.42
N LEU A 290 4.84 -4.04 10.98
CA LEU A 290 5.60 -5.17 10.43
C LEU A 290 4.66 -6.35 10.20
N SER A 291 4.69 -6.93 9.00
CA SER A 291 4.11 -8.24 8.77
C SER A 291 4.86 -9.34 9.53
N SER A 292 4.26 -10.52 9.64
CA SER A 292 4.92 -11.69 10.24
C SER A 292 6.21 -12.07 9.50
N SER A 293 6.22 -11.95 8.17
CA SER A 293 7.40 -12.18 7.32
C SER A 293 8.50 -11.15 7.60
N SER A 294 8.11 -9.89 7.81
CA SER A 294 9.05 -8.81 8.15
C SER A 294 9.75 -9.03 9.48
N LEU A 295 9.05 -9.61 10.47
CA LEU A 295 9.67 -10.00 11.73
C LEU A 295 10.75 -11.06 11.54
N GLU A 296 10.54 -12.05 10.66
CA GLU A 296 11.58 -13.03 10.34
C GLU A 296 12.75 -12.38 9.58
N ALA A 297 12.45 -11.53 8.60
CA ALA A 297 13.47 -10.76 7.88
C ALA A 297 14.36 -9.94 8.83
N PHE A 298 13.76 -9.22 9.77
CA PHE A 298 14.49 -8.45 10.80
C PHE A 298 15.37 -9.34 11.67
N TYR A 299 14.98 -10.59 11.90
CA TYR A 299 15.76 -11.50 12.71
C TYR A 299 16.97 -12.06 11.95
N TYR A 300 16.74 -12.56 10.72
CA TYR A 300 17.78 -13.26 9.95
C TYR A 300 18.69 -12.33 9.17
N ARG A 301 18.22 -11.13 8.78
CA ARG A 301 18.89 -10.25 7.81
C ARG A 301 19.19 -8.84 8.32
N CYS A 302 18.88 -8.52 9.57
CA CYS A 302 19.30 -7.26 10.20
C CYS A 302 20.44 -7.52 11.17
N TYR A 303 21.69 -7.43 10.71
CA TYR A 303 22.84 -7.68 11.58
C TYR A 303 22.99 -6.56 12.62
N THR A 304 22.80 -5.30 12.22
CA THR A 304 22.90 -4.13 13.12
C THR A 304 21.57 -3.40 13.24
N MET A 305 20.83 -3.69 14.30
CA MET A 305 19.54 -3.02 14.56
C MET A 305 19.78 -1.64 15.20
N PRO A 306 19.35 -0.55 14.56
CA PRO A 306 19.44 0.80 15.10
C PRO A 306 18.51 0.96 16.31
N VAL A 307 18.74 2.03 17.08
CA VAL A 307 17.81 2.45 18.12
C VAL A 307 16.70 3.27 17.48
N PHE A 308 15.46 2.90 17.76
CA PHE A 308 14.24 3.60 17.36
C PHE A 308 13.82 4.56 18.47
N ASP A 309 14.52 5.68 18.58
CA ASP A 309 14.31 6.68 19.64
C ASP A 309 12.96 7.41 19.50
N LYS A 310 12.46 7.59 18.29
CA LYS A 310 11.18 8.29 18.01
C LYS A 310 9.98 7.36 17.91
N LEU A 311 10.16 6.04 17.98
CA LEU A 311 9.08 5.08 17.81
C LEU A 311 8.15 5.08 19.03
N ILE A 312 6.88 5.39 18.79
CA ILE A 312 5.82 5.48 19.80
C ILE A 312 4.84 4.32 19.62
N HIS A 313 4.56 3.93 18.37
CA HIS A 313 3.59 2.89 18.03
C HIS A 313 4.24 1.79 17.19
N LEU A 314 4.27 0.58 17.71
CA LEU A 314 4.73 -0.62 17.00
C LEU A 314 3.54 -1.55 16.80
N SER A 315 3.29 -1.94 15.56
CA SER A 315 2.26 -2.90 15.18
C SER A 315 2.93 -4.08 14.50
N ILE A 316 2.57 -5.30 14.91
CA ILE A 316 3.06 -6.53 14.30
C ILE A 316 1.90 -7.45 13.93
N GLU A 317 2.06 -8.21 12.85
CA GLU A 317 1.18 -9.33 12.52
C GLU A 317 1.86 -10.65 12.93
N SER A 318 1.07 -11.56 13.50
CA SER A 318 1.53 -12.91 13.83
C SER A 318 0.98 -13.93 12.85
N ASP A 319 1.77 -14.96 12.59
CA ASP A 319 1.41 -16.05 11.70
C ASP A 319 1.96 -17.38 12.24
N LYS A 320 1.23 -18.48 12.04
CA LYS A 320 1.59 -19.78 12.63
C LYS A 320 2.89 -20.37 12.07
N GLU A 321 3.33 -19.92 10.89
CA GLU A 321 4.55 -20.36 10.21
C GLU A 321 5.76 -19.48 10.52
N ASN A 322 5.53 -18.29 11.06
CA ASN A 322 6.56 -17.30 11.38
C ASN A 322 6.70 -17.11 12.90
N GLY A 323 7.93 -16.97 13.41
CA GLY A 323 8.13 -16.78 14.85
C GLY A 323 8.40 -15.32 15.26
N TRP A 324 8.47 -15.08 16.57
CA TRP A 324 8.73 -13.74 17.15
C TRP A 324 10.20 -13.48 17.52
N GLN A 325 11.15 -14.08 16.80
CA GLN A 325 12.58 -14.01 17.15
C GLN A 325 13.14 -12.58 17.16
N ALA A 326 12.65 -11.68 16.30
CA ALA A 326 13.08 -10.28 16.26
C ALA A 326 12.45 -9.42 17.37
N LEU A 327 11.30 -9.81 17.90
CA LEU A 327 10.50 -8.97 18.81
C LEU A 327 11.25 -8.57 20.09
N PRO A 328 11.99 -9.46 20.79
CA PRO A 328 12.78 -9.07 21.95
C PRO A 328 13.77 -7.95 21.66
N ARG A 329 14.50 -8.07 20.53
CA ARG A 329 15.52 -7.09 20.12
C ARG A 329 14.88 -5.76 19.75
N LEU A 330 13.80 -5.80 18.98
CA LEU A 330 13.05 -4.62 18.56
C LEU A 330 12.51 -3.83 19.77
N LEU A 331 11.93 -4.52 20.75
CA LEU A 331 11.44 -3.89 21.98
C LEU A 331 12.56 -3.26 22.81
N LEU A 332 13.73 -3.90 22.89
CA LEU A 332 14.89 -3.35 23.61
C LEU A 332 15.49 -2.13 22.91
N LYS A 333 15.42 -2.08 21.58
CA LYS A 333 15.90 -0.96 20.75
C LYS A 333 14.85 0.16 20.60
N SER A 334 13.70 0.05 21.24
CA SER A 334 12.59 1.03 21.16
C SER A 334 12.29 1.64 22.53
N PRO A 335 13.16 2.53 23.06
CA PRO A 335 13.07 3.01 24.45
C PRO A 335 11.82 3.85 24.76
N ASN A 336 11.24 4.50 23.75
CA ASN A 336 10.10 5.42 23.91
C ASN A 336 8.76 4.82 23.46
N LEU A 337 8.73 3.51 23.20
CA LEU A 337 7.52 2.81 22.75
C LEU A 337 6.39 2.92 23.79
N GLN A 338 5.21 3.37 23.33
CA GLN A 338 4.01 3.53 24.18
C GLN A 338 2.90 2.57 23.80
N THR A 339 2.74 2.25 22.51
CA THR A 339 1.72 1.33 22.03
C THR A 339 2.36 0.13 21.35
N LEU A 340 1.97 -1.07 21.78
CA LEU A 340 2.28 -2.31 21.09
C LEU A 340 0.96 -2.91 20.59
N ALA A 341 0.78 -2.95 19.28
CA ALA A 341 -0.34 -3.60 18.61
C ALA A 341 0.10 -4.95 18.02
N ILE A 342 -0.67 -6.00 18.25
CA ILE A 342 -0.40 -7.36 17.76
C ILE A 342 -1.67 -7.92 17.14
N LYS A 343 -1.62 -8.22 15.85
CA LYS A 343 -2.69 -8.90 15.12
C LYS A 343 -2.47 -10.40 15.16
N GLY A 344 -3.33 -11.11 15.88
CA GLY A 344 -3.19 -12.51 16.21
C GLY A 344 -2.06 -12.77 17.22
N LEU A 345 -2.27 -13.69 18.16
CA LEU A 345 -1.24 -14.06 19.16
C LEU A 345 -0.52 -15.37 18.83
N LEU A 346 -1.05 -16.14 17.87
CA LEU A 346 -0.49 -17.41 17.46
C LEU A 346 0.69 -17.21 16.51
N HIS A 347 1.83 -17.80 16.87
CA HIS A 347 3.06 -17.77 16.08
C HIS A 347 3.80 -19.12 16.14
N LYS A 348 4.79 -19.31 15.26
CA LYS A 348 5.68 -20.47 15.29
C LYS A 348 6.52 -20.48 16.55
N VAL A 349 6.38 -21.53 17.35
CA VAL A 349 7.14 -21.67 18.59
C VAL A 349 8.60 -22.00 18.27
N THR A 350 9.50 -21.07 18.56
CA THR A 350 10.95 -21.28 18.46
C THR A 350 11.61 -21.11 19.82
N TYR A 351 12.83 -21.62 20.00
CA TYR A 351 13.62 -21.34 21.22
C TYR A 351 14.16 -19.91 21.25
N ARG A 352 14.00 -19.16 20.15
CA ARG A 352 14.53 -17.82 19.91
C ARG A 352 13.49 -16.71 20.12
N CYS A 353 12.21 -17.03 20.40
CA CYS A 353 11.19 -16.04 20.80
C CYS A 353 11.58 -15.26 22.07
N GLY A 354 12.56 -15.76 22.83
CA GLY A 354 13.10 -15.11 24.01
C GLY A 354 12.03 -14.83 25.06
N ASN A 355 12.19 -13.73 25.78
CA ASN A 355 11.24 -13.33 26.83
C ASN A 355 9.98 -12.64 26.29
N ALA A 356 9.83 -12.47 24.97
CA ALA A 356 8.63 -11.89 24.37
C ALA A 356 7.46 -12.90 24.30
N CYS A 357 7.74 -14.20 24.22
CA CYS A 357 6.73 -15.26 24.26
C CYS A 357 6.73 -16.01 25.60
N ALA A 358 5.57 -16.54 25.99
CA ALA A 358 5.40 -17.57 27.04
C ALA A 358 5.92 -18.97 26.63
N CYS A 359 6.47 -19.09 25.43
CA CYS A 359 6.88 -20.33 24.78
C CYS A 359 8.03 -21.00 25.53
N THR A 360 7.81 -22.21 26.05
CA THR A 360 8.85 -22.99 26.75
C THR A 360 9.58 -23.94 25.81
N SER A 361 10.25 -23.44 24.78
CA SER A 361 11.07 -24.26 23.88
C SER A 361 12.47 -24.42 24.47
N LYS A 362 12.60 -25.21 25.54
CA LYS A 362 13.94 -25.68 25.96
C LYS A 362 14.47 -26.60 24.86
N PRO A 363 15.74 -26.50 24.43
CA PRO A 363 16.27 -27.36 23.39
C PRO A 363 16.18 -28.83 23.83
N LYS A 364 15.41 -29.64 23.09
CA LYS A 364 15.53 -31.10 23.17
C LYS A 364 16.94 -31.44 22.71
N LYS A 365 17.71 -32.16 23.54
CA LYS A 365 19.10 -32.53 23.26
C LYS A 365 19.25 -33.12 21.84
N ARG A 366 20.11 -32.46 21.03
CA ARG A 366 20.92 -32.95 19.91
C ARG A 366 20.28 -33.93 18.90
N TYR A 367 20.07 -33.42 17.68
CA TYR A 367 20.55 -34.10 16.49
C TYR A 367 21.54 -33.18 15.77
N LEU A 368 22.75 -33.70 15.55
CA LEU A 368 23.89 -33.05 14.92
C LEU A 368 23.62 -32.90 13.42
N TYR A 369 23.18 -31.73 12.99
CA TYR A 369 23.61 -31.22 11.68
C TYR A 369 24.70 -30.17 11.93
N LYS A 370 25.73 -30.24 11.08
CA LYS A 370 26.94 -29.40 11.06
C LYS A 370 26.66 -27.97 11.49
N ARG A 371 27.48 -27.48 12.45
CA ARG A 371 27.67 -26.05 12.75
C ARG A 371 27.79 -25.28 11.43
N TYR A 372 26.73 -24.57 11.06
CA TYR A 372 26.93 -23.17 10.73
C TYR A 372 27.23 -22.48 12.07
N GLU A 373 28.30 -21.71 12.13
CA GLU A 373 28.47 -20.77 13.24
C GLU A 373 27.18 -19.94 13.32
N ASP A 374 26.53 -20.00 14.47
CA ASP A 374 25.32 -19.23 14.74
C ASP A 374 25.77 -17.78 14.95
N ASP A 375 26.11 -17.08 13.86
CA ASP A 375 26.38 -15.64 13.81
C ASP A 375 25.12 -14.80 14.12
N SER A 376 24.08 -15.43 14.69
CA SER A 376 22.91 -14.72 15.17
C SER A 376 23.31 -13.77 16.31
N PRO A 377 22.71 -12.56 16.39
CA PRO A 377 23.04 -11.52 17.37
C PRO A 377 22.53 -11.86 18.79
N THR A 378 22.77 -13.09 19.24
CA THR A 378 22.37 -13.64 20.54
C THR A 378 23.14 -13.04 21.71
N SER A 379 24.29 -12.42 21.44
CA SER A 379 25.11 -11.73 22.47
C SER A 379 24.52 -10.40 22.95
N GLU A 380 23.57 -9.77 22.22
CA GLU A 380 23.01 -8.46 22.60
C GLU A 380 21.87 -8.53 23.64
N VAL A 381 21.33 -9.72 23.94
CA VAL A 381 20.06 -9.88 24.69
C VAL A 381 20.22 -10.60 26.05
N GLU A 382 21.45 -10.95 26.44
CA GLU A 382 21.68 -11.67 27.70
C GLU A 382 21.34 -10.81 28.94
N GLY A 383 20.38 -11.29 29.73
CA GLY A 383 20.12 -10.82 31.10
C GLY A 383 18.95 -9.85 31.31
N ARG A 384 18.26 -9.34 30.27
CA ARG A 384 17.09 -8.45 30.45
C ARG A 384 15.82 -8.99 29.81
N CYS A 385 14.71 -8.96 30.55
CA CYS A 385 13.39 -9.26 29.99
C CYS A 385 12.85 -8.02 29.25
N CYS A 386 12.85 -8.09 27.91
CA CYS A 386 12.40 -7.02 27.01
C CYS A 386 11.04 -6.42 27.39
N LEU A 387 10.07 -7.26 27.76
CA LEU A 387 8.74 -6.82 28.19
C LEU A 387 8.78 -6.03 29.50
N SER A 388 9.59 -6.45 30.47
CA SER A 388 9.68 -5.77 31.77
C SER A 388 10.41 -4.43 31.72
N THR A 389 11.27 -4.24 30.72
CA THR A 389 12.03 -3.01 30.49
C THR A 389 11.30 -2.03 29.58
N CYS A 390 10.35 -2.51 28.78
CA CYS A 390 9.58 -1.68 27.85
C CYS A 390 8.56 -0.82 28.60
N ARG A 391 8.37 0.42 28.16
CA ARG A 391 7.45 1.41 28.77
C ARG A 391 6.09 1.48 28.06
N VAL A 392 5.68 0.39 27.43
CA VAL A 392 4.38 0.27 26.76
C VAL A 392 3.26 0.53 27.77
N LYS A 393 2.38 1.47 27.40
CA LYS A 393 1.19 1.86 28.13
C LYS A 393 -0.07 1.25 27.54
N VAL A 394 -0.10 1.04 26.23
CA VAL A 394 -1.24 0.49 25.51
C VAL A 394 -0.83 -0.79 24.79
N LEU A 395 -1.48 -1.90 25.13
CA LEU A 395 -1.38 -3.15 24.38
C LEU A 395 -2.67 -3.33 23.58
N GLU A 396 -2.58 -3.46 22.26
CA GLU A 396 -3.74 -3.69 21.39
C GLU A 396 -3.62 -5.08 20.77
N ILE A 397 -4.59 -5.95 21.01
CA ILE A 397 -4.65 -7.29 20.43
C ILE A 397 -5.90 -7.36 19.54
N SER A 398 -5.73 -7.69 18.27
CA SER A 398 -6.84 -7.90 17.34
C SER A 398 -6.85 -9.35 16.84
N GLY A 399 -8.04 -9.93 16.65
CA GLY A 399 -8.18 -11.33 16.25
C GLY A 399 -7.87 -12.29 17.39
N TYR A 400 -8.33 -11.99 18.60
CA TYR A 400 -8.16 -12.86 19.76
C TYR A 400 -9.14 -14.04 19.69
N GLY A 401 -8.60 -15.25 19.56
CA GLY A 401 -9.38 -16.48 19.44
C GLY A 401 -9.70 -17.19 20.76
N GLY A 402 -9.02 -16.81 21.86
CA GLY A 402 -9.22 -17.44 23.17
C GLY A 402 -8.65 -18.85 23.32
N SER A 403 -7.78 -19.29 22.40
CA SER A 403 -7.14 -20.59 22.56
C SER A 403 -6.21 -20.61 23.78
N LEU A 404 -5.98 -21.79 24.37
CA LEU A 404 -5.10 -21.94 25.54
C LEU A 404 -3.71 -21.31 25.35
N ARG A 405 -3.19 -21.29 24.12
CA ARG A 405 -1.91 -20.65 23.80
C ARG A 405 -1.99 -19.13 23.86
N GLU A 406 -3.08 -18.55 23.38
CA GLU A 406 -3.31 -17.11 23.40
C GLU A 406 -3.57 -16.62 24.82
N VAL A 407 -4.36 -17.35 25.61
CA VAL A 407 -4.58 -17.06 27.04
C VAL A 407 -3.25 -17.03 27.79
N LYS A 408 -2.39 -18.04 27.60
CA LYS A 408 -1.04 -18.08 28.20
C LYS A 408 -0.16 -16.91 27.75
N GLN A 409 -0.24 -16.54 26.48
CA GLN A 409 0.53 -15.41 25.96
C GLN A 409 0.03 -14.07 26.51
N MET A 410 -1.29 -13.91 26.64
CA MET A 410 -1.90 -12.76 27.27
C MET A 410 -1.51 -12.67 28.75
N GLU A 411 -1.61 -13.77 29.50
CA GLU A 411 -1.15 -13.82 30.90
C GLU A 411 0.32 -13.41 31.02
N HIS A 412 1.18 -13.89 30.11
CA HIS A 412 2.59 -13.50 30.09
C HIS A 412 2.78 -12.00 29.83
N PHE A 413 2.02 -11.39 28.91
CA PHE A 413 2.07 -9.94 28.68
C PHE A 413 1.60 -9.16 29.91
N LEU A 414 0.43 -9.48 30.46
CA LEU A 414 -0.15 -8.80 31.61
C LEU A 414 0.75 -8.88 32.85
N ARG A 415 1.45 -10.00 33.05
CA ARG A 415 2.38 -10.18 34.18
C ARG A 415 3.74 -9.50 33.98
N LYS A 416 4.16 -9.23 32.74
CA LYS A 416 5.52 -8.71 32.44
C LYS A 416 5.54 -7.23 32.06
N LEU A 417 4.51 -6.71 31.42
CA LEU A 417 4.42 -5.30 31.02
C LEU A 417 3.95 -4.43 32.20
N LYS A 418 4.93 -3.94 32.97
CA LYS A 418 4.68 -3.24 34.25
C LYS A 418 4.05 -1.85 34.13
N TYR A 419 4.07 -1.26 32.94
CA TYR A 419 3.63 0.13 32.71
C TYR A 419 2.29 0.22 31.96
N LEU A 420 1.58 -0.90 31.78
CA LEU A 420 0.30 -0.90 31.08
C LEU A 420 -0.74 -0.03 31.79
N GLU A 421 -1.39 0.83 31.03
CA GLU A 421 -2.53 1.64 31.42
C GLU A 421 -3.80 1.12 30.74
N THR A 422 -3.69 0.57 29.53
CA THR A 422 -4.84 0.05 28.77
C THR A 422 -4.47 -1.18 27.96
N VAL A 423 -5.34 -2.17 27.94
CA VAL A 423 -5.30 -3.31 27.02
C VAL A 423 -6.56 -3.29 26.19
N LYS A 424 -6.44 -3.19 24.87
CA LYS A 424 -7.57 -3.24 23.93
C LYS A 424 -7.60 -4.61 23.26
N ILE A 425 -8.76 -5.26 23.23
CA ILE A 425 -8.92 -6.61 22.72
C ILE A 425 -10.07 -6.65 21.73
N GLY A 426 -9.76 -6.87 20.45
CA GLY A 426 -10.72 -7.21 19.41
C GLY A 426 -10.83 -8.73 19.27
N VAL A 427 -12.03 -9.26 19.53
CA VAL A 427 -12.34 -10.71 19.48
C VAL A 427 -12.71 -11.10 18.05
N GLU A 428 -12.35 -12.32 17.61
CA GLU A 428 -12.82 -12.85 16.31
C GLU A 428 -14.35 -12.99 16.29
N GLU A 429 -14.98 -12.68 15.15
CA GLU A 429 -16.45 -12.57 15.02
C GLU A 429 -17.22 -13.86 15.38
N ASP A 430 -16.59 -15.03 15.28
CA ASP A 430 -17.22 -16.34 15.48
C ASP A 430 -17.13 -16.88 16.94
N ASN A 431 -16.53 -16.14 17.87
CA ASN A 431 -16.29 -16.63 19.23
C ASN A 431 -17.30 -16.11 20.28
N ASP A 432 -17.53 -16.92 21.32
CA ASP A 432 -18.35 -16.55 22.48
C ASP A 432 -17.67 -15.45 23.31
N SER A 433 -17.94 -14.21 22.91
CA SER A 433 -17.28 -13.01 23.46
C SER A 433 -17.45 -12.84 24.97
N GLU A 434 -18.54 -13.34 25.57
CA GLU A 434 -18.79 -13.19 27.02
C GLU A 434 -17.93 -14.14 27.87
N HIS A 435 -17.73 -15.38 27.40
CA HIS A 435 -16.84 -16.32 28.09
C HIS A 435 -15.39 -15.82 28.05
N LEU A 436 -14.92 -15.37 26.88
CA LEU A 436 -13.57 -14.83 26.70
C LEU A 436 -13.34 -13.57 27.53
N ARG A 437 -14.34 -12.69 27.63
CA ARG A 437 -14.30 -11.52 28.51
C ARG A 437 -14.09 -11.93 29.97
N THR A 438 -14.85 -12.90 30.44
CA THR A 438 -14.76 -13.37 31.83
C THR A 438 -13.37 -13.96 32.12
N GLU A 439 -12.86 -14.81 31.24
CA GLU A 439 -11.52 -15.43 31.39
C GLU A 439 -10.41 -14.36 31.46
N LEU A 440 -10.42 -13.39 30.54
CA LEU A 440 -9.42 -12.32 30.49
C LEU A 440 -9.44 -11.42 31.73
N MET A 441 -10.62 -11.16 32.29
CA MET A 441 -10.77 -10.35 33.51
C MET A 441 -10.28 -11.07 34.77
N THR A 442 -10.07 -12.40 34.72
CA THR A 442 -9.49 -13.16 35.85
C THR A 442 -7.97 -13.24 35.85
N LEU A 443 -7.30 -12.80 34.79
CA LEU A 443 -5.84 -12.90 34.67
C LEU A 443 -5.12 -11.93 35.61
N ASP A 444 -3.99 -12.36 36.16
CA ASP A 444 -3.13 -11.52 36.99
C ASP A 444 -2.48 -10.40 36.17
N ILE A 445 -2.75 -9.15 36.55
CA ILE A 445 -2.19 -7.96 35.90
C ILE A 445 -1.11 -7.35 36.79
N ALA A 446 0.10 -7.17 36.27
CA ALA A 446 1.21 -6.59 37.03
C ALA A 446 1.06 -5.08 37.27
N SER A 447 0.38 -4.36 36.37
CA SER A 447 0.10 -2.94 36.52
C SER A 447 -1.24 -2.69 37.20
N SER A 448 -1.21 -2.01 38.34
CA SER A 448 -2.41 -1.63 39.09
C SER A 448 -3.26 -0.56 38.40
N LYS A 449 -2.74 0.11 37.36
CA LYS A 449 -3.44 1.16 36.60
C LYS A 449 -4.09 0.64 35.32
N CYS A 450 -3.89 -0.64 35.00
CA CYS A 450 -4.30 -1.21 33.73
C CYS A 450 -5.81 -1.47 33.68
N ASN A 451 -6.45 -0.99 32.62
CA ASN A 451 -7.85 -1.32 32.31
C ASN A 451 -7.94 -2.15 31.02
N ILE A 452 -8.79 -3.18 30.99
CA ILE A 452 -9.06 -4.00 29.81
C ILE A 452 -10.30 -3.46 29.11
N GLN A 453 -10.19 -3.19 27.82
CA GLN A 453 -11.26 -2.70 26.95
C GLN A 453 -11.45 -3.68 25.79
N PHE A 454 -12.69 -4.02 25.48
CA PHE A 454 -13.03 -4.82 24.30
C PHE A 454 -13.47 -3.86 23.19
N ILE A 455 -12.88 -3.98 22.01
CA ILE A 455 -13.07 -3.06 20.87
C ILE A 455 -13.70 -3.74 19.66
#